data_AF-A0A1I0Y2P1-F1
#
_entry.id   AF-A0A1I0Y2P1-F1
#
_cell.length_a   1.000
_cell.length_b   1.000
_cell.length_c   1.000
_cell.angle_alpha   90.00
_cell.angle_beta   90.00
_cell.angle_gamma   90.00
#
_symmetry.space_group_name_H-M   'P 1'
#
loop_
_entity.id
_entity.type
_entity.pdbx_description
1 polymer ?
#
loop_
_entity_poly.entity_id
_entity_poly.type
_entity_poly.pdbx_seq_one_letter_code
_entity_poly.pdbx_strand_id
1 'polypeptide(L)'
;MSHAVQPTLPPPPEGPIVYPQRRAVLWGAKALGYLVYAYLVLTQIVLGLGFILLLFGANPEPAFVQWAYRSLDRAMEQFRGIFTSIELGQTGNDVAAVLDVSILFAMVVYAIIAWIIHAGVAWLAARITRLDREDQQYQRDLQRYQEQVFQEQKLRERSS
;
A
#
# COMPACT_ATOMS: atom_id res chain seq x y z
N MET A 1 40.33 17.01 39.39
CA MET A 1 40.75 17.23 38.00
C MET A 1 39.84 16.37 37.12
N SER A 2 38.79 16.97 36.57
CA SER A 2 37.85 16.27 35.69
C SER A 2 38.47 16.22 34.30
N HIS A 3 38.83 15.03 33.80
CA HIS A 3 39.31 14.89 32.43
C HIS A 3 38.16 15.25 31.48
N ALA A 4 38.27 16.38 30.78
CA ALA A 4 37.33 16.74 29.72
C ALA A 4 37.41 15.67 28.62
N VAL A 5 36.34 14.90 28.45
CA VAL A 5 36.21 13.94 27.35
C VAL A 5 36.07 14.77 26.07
N GLN A 6 37.09 14.76 25.21
CA GLN A 6 37.01 15.45 23.92
C GLN A 6 35.87 14.87 23.08
N PRO A 7 35.07 15.71 22.39
CA PRO A 7 34.07 15.23 21.46
C PRO A 7 34.74 14.38 20.37
N THR A 8 34.38 13.12 20.26
CA THR A 8 34.90 12.21 19.22
C THR A 8 34.00 12.24 18.00
N LEU A 9 34.59 12.41 16.82
CA LEU A 9 33.86 12.35 15.56
C LEU A 9 33.32 10.90 15.39
N PRO A 10 32.03 10.70 15.07
CA PRO A 10 31.51 9.37 14.82
C PRO A 10 32.24 8.74 13.62
N PRO A 11 32.64 7.45 13.72
CA PRO A 11 33.32 6.77 12.63
C PRO A 11 32.39 6.72 11.40
N PRO A 12 32.94 6.88 10.17
CA PRO A 12 32.15 6.76 8.96
C PRO A 12 31.49 5.36 8.89
N PRO A 13 30.28 5.24 8.31
CA PRO A 13 29.58 3.96 8.24
C PRO A 13 30.45 2.91 7.55
N GLU A 14 30.67 1.78 8.24
CA GLU A 14 31.48 0.66 7.73
C GLU A 14 30.74 -0.18 6.67
N GLY A 15 29.46 0.12 6.43
CA GLY A 15 28.59 -0.58 5.48
C GLY A 15 28.62 -0.03 4.05
N PRO A 16 28.05 -0.76 3.06
CA PRO A 16 27.97 -0.31 1.69
C PRO A 16 27.10 0.95 1.59
N ILE A 17 27.68 2.05 1.11
CA ILE A 17 26.93 3.28 0.80
C ILE A 17 25.83 2.91 -0.20
N VAL A 18 24.56 3.04 0.19
CA VAL A 18 23.43 2.68 -0.68
C VAL A 18 23.38 3.67 -1.83
N TYR A 19 23.89 3.27 -3.00
CA TYR A 19 23.84 4.11 -4.19
C TYR A 19 22.40 4.55 -4.50
N PRO A 20 22.15 5.83 -4.83
CA PRO A 20 20.81 6.40 -5.00
C PRO A 20 19.96 5.64 -6.04
N GLN A 21 20.60 5.00 -7.02
CA GLN A 21 19.93 4.16 -8.02
C GLN A 21 19.14 2.99 -7.43
N ARG A 22 19.66 2.31 -6.39
CA ARG A 22 18.95 1.18 -5.76
C ARG A 22 17.71 1.64 -5.00
N ARG A 23 17.77 2.83 -4.39
CA ARG A 23 16.63 3.42 -3.65
C ARG A 23 15.50 3.79 -4.60
N ALA A 24 15.82 4.41 -5.74
CA ALA A 24 14.82 4.79 -6.74
C ALA A 24 14.04 3.57 -7.28
N VAL A 25 14.75 2.47 -7.58
CA VAL A 25 14.13 1.22 -8.06
C VAL A 25 13.18 0.61 -7.01
N LEU A 26 13.61 0.58 -5.75
CA LEU A 26 12.80 0.05 -4.64
C LEU A 26 11.54 0.89 -4.38
N TRP A 27 11.67 2.21 -4.47
CA TRP A 27 10.52 3.13 -4.39
C TRP A 27 9.56 2.98 -5.58
N GLY A 28 10.09 2.81 -6.80
CA GLY A 28 9.29 2.54 -7.99
C GLY A 28 8.48 1.25 -7.86
N ALA A 29 9.11 0.16 -7.40
CA ALA A 29 8.44 -1.11 -7.16
C ALA A 29 7.32 -1.00 -6.10
N LYS A 30 7.55 -0.24 -5.03
CA LYS A 30 6.54 0.05 -4.01
C LYS A 30 5.37 0.86 -4.56
N ALA A 31 5.65 1.91 -5.34
CA ALA A 31 4.62 2.74 -5.97
C ALA A 31 3.75 1.92 -6.94
N LEU A 32 4.38 1.11 -7.78
CA LEU A 32 3.69 0.19 -8.68
C LEU A 32 2.82 -0.80 -7.91
N GLY A 33 3.35 -1.40 -6.85
CA GLY A 33 2.58 -2.32 -6.01
C GLY A 33 1.33 -1.68 -5.40
N TYR A 34 1.42 -0.42 -4.95
CA TYR A 34 0.24 0.31 -4.47
C TYR A 34 -0.76 0.65 -5.58
N LEU A 35 -0.30 0.99 -6.79
CA LEU A 35 -1.20 1.23 -7.92
C LEU A 35 -2.00 -0.04 -8.26
N VAL A 36 -1.34 -1.19 -8.33
CA VAL A 36 -2.01 -2.48 -8.58
C VAL A 36 -2.97 -2.81 -7.43
N TYR A 37 -2.55 -2.61 -6.18
CA TYR A 37 -3.42 -2.82 -5.01
C TYR A 37 -4.67 -1.92 -5.06
N ALA A 38 -4.52 -0.63 -5.38
CA ALA A 38 -5.64 0.29 -5.52
C ALA A 38 -6.61 -0.14 -6.62
N TYR A 39 -6.10 -0.60 -7.76
CA TYR A 39 -6.91 -1.16 -8.84
C TYR A 39 -7.71 -2.40 -8.41
N LEU A 40 -7.09 -3.31 -7.64
CA LEU A 40 -7.78 -4.49 -7.12
C LEU A 40 -8.86 -4.12 -6.10
N VAL A 41 -8.60 -3.16 -5.23
CA VAL A 41 -9.62 -2.65 -4.29
C VAL A 41 -10.79 -2.00 -5.05
N LEU A 42 -10.52 -1.23 -6.10
CA LEU A 42 -11.57 -0.67 -6.94
C LEU A 42 -12.40 -1.77 -7.63
N THR A 43 -11.73 -2.78 -8.19
CA THR A 43 -12.37 -3.97 -8.77
C THR A 43 -13.26 -4.67 -7.74
N GLN A 44 -12.78 -4.80 -6.49
CA GLN A 44 -13.53 -5.41 -5.39
C GLN A 44 -14.81 -4.62 -5.05
N ILE A 45 -14.74 -3.30 -5.05
CA ILE A 45 -15.90 -2.42 -4.83
C ILE A 45 -16.92 -2.59 -5.96
N VAL A 46 -16.46 -2.63 -7.21
CA VAL A 46 -17.32 -2.85 -8.38
C VAL A 46 -18.03 -4.21 -8.31
N LEU A 47 -17.30 -5.27 -7.96
CA LEU A 47 -17.86 -6.61 -7.79
C LEU A 47 -18.91 -6.64 -6.68
N GLY A 48 -18.61 -6.07 -5.52
CA GLY A 48 -19.55 -6.02 -4.40
C GLY A 48 -20.80 -5.21 -4.72
N LEU A 49 -20.64 -4.05 -5.36
CA LEU A 49 -21.76 -3.21 -5.80
C LEU A 49 -22.62 -3.94 -6.83
N GLY A 50 -22.00 -4.49 -7.87
CA GLY A 50 -22.69 -5.25 -8.91
C GLY A 50 -23.44 -6.44 -8.33
N PHE A 51 -22.79 -7.22 -7.46
CA PHE A 51 -23.41 -8.35 -6.76
C PHE A 51 -24.66 -7.94 -6.00
N ILE A 52 -24.59 -6.87 -5.20
CA ILE A 52 -25.73 -6.35 -4.44
C ILE A 52 -26.85 -5.93 -5.39
N LEU A 53 -26.54 -5.19 -6.45
CA LEU A 53 -27.54 -4.73 -7.42
C LEU A 53 -28.24 -5.90 -8.13
N LEU A 54 -27.50 -6.95 -8.55
CA LEU A 54 -28.09 -8.16 -9.11
C LEU A 54 -28.95 -8.90 -8.09
N LEU A 55 -28.48 -9.04 -6.85
CA LEU A 55 -29.19 -9.76 -5.80
C LEU A 55 -30.53 -9.11 -5.46
N PHE A 56 -30.62 -7.78 -5.56
CA PHE A 56 -31.84 -7.02 -5.33
C PHE A 56 -32.66 -6.75 -6.60
N GLY A 57 -32.27 -7.29 -7.76
CA GLY A 57 -32.97 -7.06 -9.02
C GLY A 57 -33.06 -5.57 -9.38
N ALA A 58 -31.95 -4.84 -9.29
CA ALA A 58 -31.96 -3.41 -9.58
C ALA A 58 -32.28 -3.12 -11.05
N ASN A 59 -33.18 -2.15 -11.29
CA ASN A 59 -33.56 -1.68 -12.63
C ASN A 59 -32.34 -1.10 -13.38
N PRO A 60 -32.02 -1.55 -14.62
CA PRO A 60 -30.92 -1.02 -15.42
C PRO A 60 -31.21 0.32 -16.11
N GLU A 61 -32.38 0.95 -15.92
CA GLU A 61 -32.69 2.26 -16.49
C GLU A 61 -31.80 3.40 -15.96
N PRO A 62 -31.51 3.51 -14.65
CA PRO A 62 -30.66 4.58 -14.14
C PRO A 62 -29.20 4.43 -14.60
N ALA A 63 -28.59 5.55 -15.02
CA ALA A 63 -27.21 5.57 -15.53
C ALA A 63 -26.17 4.98 -14.56
N PHE A 64 -26.40 5.12 -13.25
CA PHE A 64 -25.54 4.54 -12.21
C PHE A 64 -25.56 3.00 -12.24
N VAL A 65 -26.74 2.38 -12.35
CA VAL A 65 -26.87 0.91 -12.38
C VAL A 65 -26.24 0.37 -13.67
N GLN A 66 -26.45 1.05 -14.80
CA GLN A 66 -25.78 0.68 -16.06
C GLN A 66 -24.26 0.73 -15.96
N TRP A 67 -23.72 1.79 -15.34
CA TRP A 67 -22.29 1.89 -15.10
C TRP A 67 -21.78 0.75 -14.21
N ALA A 68 -22.52 0.41 -13.16
CA ALA A 68 -22.16 -0.69 -12.26
C ALA A 68 -22.16 -2.03 -12.99
N TYR A 69 -23.22 -2.37 -13.75
CA TYR A 69 -23.31 -3.61 -14.52
C TYR A 69 -22.23 -3.71 -15.61
N ARG A 70 -21.96 -2.64 -16.37
CA ARG A 70 -20.86 -2.63 -17.34
C ARG A 70 -19.49 -2.80 -16.69
N SER A 71 -19.30 -2.23 -15.50
CA SER A 71 -18.03 -2.34 -14.77
C SER A 71 -17.87 -3.75 -14.17
N LEU A 72 -18.97 -4.32 -13.67
CA LEU A 72 -19.04 -5.71 -13.24
C LEU A 72 -18.71 -6.66 -14.39
N ASP A 73 -19.31 -6.45 -15.56
CA ASP A 73 -19.07 -7.28 -16.76
C ASP A 73 -17.60 -7.35 -17.14
N ARG A 74 -16.88 -6.22 -17.07
CA ARG A 74 -15.44 -6.12 -17.30
C ARG A 74 -14.64 -6.82 -16.20
N ALA A 75 -15.00 -6.63 -14.94
CA ALA A 75 -14.33 -7.30 -13.82
C ALA A 75 -14.51 -8.83 -13.86
N MET A 76 -15.65 -9.29 -14.39
CA MET A 76 -16.01 -10.70 -14.49
C MET A 76 -15.47 -11.41 -15.74
N GLU A 77 -14.77 -10.72 -16.65
CA GLU A 77 -14.34 -11.29 -17.95
C GLU A 77 -13.61 -12.63 -17.81
N GLN A 78 -12.74 -12.77 -16.81
CA GLN A 78 -11.94 -13.98 -16.58
C GLN A 78 -12.68 -15.07 -15.77
N PHE A 79 -13.78 -14.72 -15.10
CA PHE A 79 -14.53 -15.63 -14.20
C PHE A 79 -15.94 -15.94 -14.70
N ARG A 80 -16.30 -15.46 -15.89
CA ARG A 80 -17.65 -15.56 -16.45
C ARG A 80 -18.00 -17.03 -16.72
N GLY A 81 -19.19 -17.43 -16.27
CA GLY A 81 -19.76 -18.74 -16.59
C GLY A 81 -19.06 -19.94 -15.95
N ILE A 82 -18.20 -19.72 -14.95
CA ILE A 82 -17.60 -20.82 -14.17
C ILE A 82 -18.67 -21.55 -13.35
N PHE A 83 -19.69 -20.83 -12.88
CA PHE A 83 -20.84 -21.36 -12.18
C PHE A 83 -22.13 -20.88 -12.84
N THR A 84 -23.19 -21.67 -12.69
CA THR A 84 -24.53 -21.30 -13.15
C THR A 84 -25.15 -20.30 -12.17
N SER A 85 -25.66 -19.18 -12.69
CA SER A 85 -26.39 -18.19 -11.90
C SER A 85 -27.74 -18.72 -11.44
N ILE A 86 -28.18 -18.33 -10.24
CA ILE A 86 -29.45 -18.77 -9.64
C ILE A 86 -30.43 -17.59 -9.65
N GLU A 87 -31.55 -17.74 -10.36
CA GLU A 87 -32.63 -16.76 -10.32
C GLU A 87 -33.46 -16.94 -9.05
N LEU A 88 -33.64 -15.87 -8.28
CA LEU A 88 -34.36 -15.86 -7.01
C LEU A 88 -35.82 -15.40 -7.14
N GLY A 89 -36.26 -15.07 -8.36
CA GLY A 89 -37.59 -14.54 -8.68
C GLY A 89 -37.59 -13.05 -9.00
N GLN A 90 -38.77 -12.51 -9.29
CA GLN A 90 -38.94 -11.10 -9.62
C GLN A 90 -38.98 -10.23 -8.36
N THR A 91 -38.38 -9.04 -8.46
CA THR A 91 -38.39 -8.02 -7.41
C THR A 91 -39.45 -6.95 -7.70
N GLY A 92 -39.64 -5.99 -6.80
CA GLY A 92 -40.64 -4.93 -6.94
C GLY A 92 -40.50 -4.04 -8.18
N ASN A 93 -39.43 -4.19 -8.97
CA ASN A 93 -39.20 -3.49 -10.24
C ASN A 93 -39.44 -4.40 -11.47
N ASP A 94 -40.07 -5.57 -11.32
CA ASP A 94 -40.25 -6.61 -12.36
C ASP A 94 -38.93 -7.18 -12.94
N VAL A 95 -37.79 -6.82 -12.36
CA VAL A 95 -36.47 -7.35 -12.70
C VAL A 95 -36.16 -8.55 -11.81
N ALA A 96 -35.63 -9.62 -12.41
CA ALA A 96 -35.23 -10.82 -11.70
C ALA A 96 -34.05 -10.53 -10.76
N ALA A 97 -34.17 -10.93 -9.50
CA ALA A 97 -33.05 -11.03 -8.58
C ALA A 97 -32.19 -12.23 -8.97
N VAL A 98 -30.89 -12.03 -9.08
CA VAL A 98 -29.94 -13.07 -9.51
C VAL A 98 -28.83 -13.22 -8.47
N LEU A 99 -28.68 -14.44 -7.96
CA LEU A 99 -27.53 -14.84 -7.16
C LEU A 99 -26.48 -15.49 -8.08
N ASP A 100 -25.43 -14.75 -8.39
CA ASP A 100 -24.32 -15.25 -9.19
C ASP A 100 -23.13 -15.66 -8.31
N VAL A 101 -22.91 -16.97 -8.19
CA VAL A 101 -21.82 -17.56 -7.40
C VAL A 101 -20.46 -17.28 -8.02
N SER A 102 -20.36 -17.07 -9.34
CA SER A 102 -19.11 -16.67 -9.99
C SER A 102 -18.64 -15.30 -9.52
N ILE A 103 -19.56 -14.37 -9.23
CA ILE A 103 -19.18 -13.07 -8.67
C ILE A 103 -18.60 -13.24 -7.27
N LEU A 104 -19.22 -14.06 -6.42
CA LEU A 104 -18.70 -14.36 -5.07
C LEU A 104 -17.31 -15.01 -5.13
N PHE A 105 -17.12 -15.95 -6.05
CA PHE A 105 -15.82 -16.57 -6.28
C PHE A 105 -14.77 -15.53 -6.73
N ALA A 106 -15.11 -14.66 -7.68
CA ALA A 106 -14.23 -13.59 -8.14
C ALA A 106 -13.84 -12.65 -6.98
N MET A 107 -14.79 -12.28 -6.12
CA MET A 107 -14.52 -11.47 -4.93
C MET A 107 -13.47 -12.13 -4.01
N VAL A 108 -13.58 -13.43 -3.77
CA VAL A 108 -12.61 -14.17 -2.95
C VAL A 108 -11.22 -14.17 -3.61
N VAL A 109 -11.15 -14.47 -4.90
CA VAL A 109 -9.87 -14.52 -5.63
C VAL A 109 -9.20 -13.15 -5.65
N TYR A 110 -9.91 -12.08 -6.01
CA TYR A 110 -9.36 -10.74 -6.03
C TYR A 110 -8.94 -10.25 -4.64
N ALA A 111 -9.70 -10.59 -3.59
CA ALA A 111 -9.31 -10.28 -2.21
C ALA A 111 -8.00 -10.98 -1.80
N ILE A 112 -7.83 -12.26 -2.16
CA ILE A 112 -6.58 -13.00 -1.90
C ILE A 112 -5.40 -12.34 -2.64
N ILE A 113 -5.56 -12.02 -3.92
CA ILE A 113 -4.51 -11.37 -4.71
C ILE A 113 -4.16 -10.00 -4.11
N ALA A 114 -5.17 -9.19 -3.76
CA ALA A 114 -4.96 -7.89 -3.14
C ALA A 114 -4.19 -8.02 -1.81
N TRP A 115 -4.54 -9.01 -0.99
CA TRP A 115 -3.83 -9.30 0.26
C TRP A 115 -2.37 -9.71 0.02
N ILE A 116 -2.09 -10.58 -0.95
CA ILE A 116 -0.72 -10.99 -1.31
C ILE A 116 0.10 -9.78 -1.78
N ILE A 117 -0.45 -8.93 -2.63
CA ILE A 117 0.25 -7.71 -3.10
C ILE A 117 0.51 -6.76 -1.93
N HIS A 118 -0.49 -6.53 -1.08
CA HIS A 118 -0.32 -5.69 0.10
C HIS A 118 0.78 -6.23 1.03
N ALA A 119 0.78 -7.54 1.29
CA ALA A 119 1.81 -8.20 2.09
C ALA A 119 3.20 -8.09 1.44
N GLY A 120 3.29 -8.27 0.11
CA GLY A 120 4.54 -8.10 -0.64
C GLY A 120 5.09 -6.68 -0.58
N VAL A 121 4.22 -5.67 -0.74
CA VAL A 121 4.58 -4.25 -0.61
C VAL A 121 5.02 -3.92 0.82
N ALA A 122 4.30 -4.41 1.83
CA ALA A 122 4.65 -4.20 3.24
C ALA A 122 5.98 -4.87 3.60
N TRP A 123 6.21 -6.09 3.11
CA TRP A 123 7.48 -6.80 3.26
C TRP A 123 8.64 -6.04 2.59
N LEU A 124 8.43 -5.54 1.36
CA LEU A 124 9.43 -4.74 0.65
C LEU A 124 9.75 -3.46 1.42
N ALA A 125 8.74 -2.76 1.93
CA ALA A 125 8.92 -1.58 2.76
C ALA A 125 9.70 -1.90 4.04
N ALA A 126 9.35 -2.98 4.75
CA ALA A 126 10.06 -3.42 5.94
C ALA A 126 11.53 -3.78 5.65
N ARG A 127 11.82 -4.33 4.46
CA ARG A 127 13.18 -4.63 4.02
C ARG A 127 13.99 -3.38 3.76
N ILE A 128 13.41 -2.35 3.14
CA ILE A 128 14.07 -1.06 2.88
C ILE A 128 14.40 -0.34 4.19
N THR A 129 13.44 -0.27 5.13
CA THR A 129 13.62 0.46 6.38
C THR A 129 14.76 -0.09 7.25
N ARG A 130 15.15 -1.37 7.09
CA ARG A 130 16.31 -1.91 7.82
C ARG A 130 17.63 -1.27 7.39
N LEU A 131 17.73 -0.87 6.12
CA LEU A 131 18.95 -0.24 5.57
C LEU A 131 19.02 1.24 5.94
N ASP A 132 17.90 1.96 5.93
CA ASP A 132 17.88 3.40 6.27
C ASP A 132 18.16 3.69 7.77
N ARG A 133 18.10 2.68 8.65
CA ARG A 133 18.34 2.86 10.10
C ARG A 133 19.78 3.23 10.42
N GLU A 134 20.74 2.71 9.66
CA GLU A 134 22.17 2.98 9.86
C GLU A 134 22.50 4.43 9.49
N ASP A 135 21.99 4.90 8.34
CA ASP A 135 22.13 6.30 7.90
C ASP A 135 21.51 7.28 8.91
N GLN A 136 20.33 6.95 9.44
CA GLN A 136 19.66 7.80 10.42
C GLN A 136 20.39 7.88 11.76
N GLN A 137 21.04 6.79 12.19
CA GLN A 137 21.84 6.81 13.42
C GLN A 137 23.07 7.68 13.23
N TYR A 138 23.79 7.51 12.12
CA TYR A 138 24.96 8.30 11.80
C TYR A 138 24.65 9.81 11.74
N GLN A 139 23.53 10.20 11.13
CA GLN A 139 23.13 11.62 11.10
C GLN A 139 22.80 12.19 12.48
N ARG A 140 22.17 11.41 13.37
CA ARG A 140 21.89 11.86 14.74
C ARG A 140 23.16 12.03 15.56
N ASP A 141 24.11 11.12 15.38
CA ASP A 141 25.39 11.18 16.09
C ASP A 141 26.23 12.39 15.62
N LEU A 142 26.20 12.71 14.32
CA LEU A 142 26.80 13.94 13.78
C LEU A 142 26.16 15.22 14.36
N GLN A 143 24.84 15.25 14.51
CA GLN A 143 24.15 16.40 15.12
C GLN A 143 24.59 16.61 16.57
N ARG A 144 24.64 15.53 17.37
CA ARG A 144 25.12 15.59 18.76
C ARG A 144 26.57 16.05 18.85
N TYR A 145 27.41 15.58 17.94
CA TYR A 145 28.80 16.01 17.85
C TYR A 145 28.90 17.52 17.60
N GLN A 146 28.15 18.05 16.63
CA GLN A 146 28.14 19.49 16.33
C GLN A 146 27.63 20.33 17.52
N GLU A 147 26.58 19.87 18.20
CA GLU A 147 26.07 20.53 19.41
C GLU A 147 27.12 20.58 20.52
N GLN A 148 27.82 19.48 20.78
CA GLN A 148 28.86 19.42 21.80
C GLN A 148 30.02 20.36 21.48
N VAL A 149 30.50 20.37 20.23
CA VAL A 149 31.57 21.27 19.79
C VAL A 149 31.17 22.73 19.95
N PHE A 150 29.92 23.07 19.59
CA PHE A 150 29.42 24.44 19.73
C PHE A 150 29.31 24.88 21.20
N GLN A 151 28.88 23.99 22.09
CA GLN A 151 28.83 24.29 23.53
C GLN A 151 30.22 24.47 24.13
N GLU A 152 31.20 23.64 23.74
CA GLU A 152 32.58 23.82 24.20
C GLU A 152 33.16 25.16 23.74
N GLN A 153 32.89 25.59 22.52
CA GLN A 153 33.34 26.89 22.02
C GLN A 153 32.78 28.03 22.88
N LYS A 154 31.47 28.01 23.17
CA LYS A 154 30.84 29.01 24.05
C LYS A 154 31.42 29.01 25.46
N LEU A 155 31.74 27.85 26.02
CA LEU A 155 32.35 27.75 27.35
C LEU A 155 33.75 28.36 27.38
N ARG A 156 34.56 28.11 26.34
CA ARG A 156 35.92 28.68 26.20
C ARG A 156 35.89 30.20 26.05
N GLU A 157 34.96 30.72 25.25
CA GLU A 157 34.76 32.17 25.09
C GLU A 157 34.36 32.84 26.40
N ARG A 158 33.53 32.19 27.22
CA ARG A 158 33.07 32.73 28.50
C ARG A 158 34.12 32.66 29.63
N SER A 159 35.11 31.78 29.48
CA SER A 159 36.22 31.62 30.43
C SER A 159 37.46 32.47 30.09
N SER A 160 37.46 33.12 28.93
CA SER A 160 38.52 34.04 28.48
C SER A 160 38.15 35.48 28.82
#